data_AF-A0A7C1HY77-F1
#
_entry.id   AF-A0A7C1HY77-F1
#
_cell.length_a   1.000
_cell.length_b   1.000
_cell.length_c   1.000
_cell.angle_alpha   90.00
_cell.angle_beta   90.00
_cell.angle_gamma   90.00
#
_symmetry.space_group_name_H-M   'P 1'
#
loop_
_entity.id
_entity.type
_entity.pdbx_description
1 polymer ?
#
loop_
_entity_poly.entity_id
_entity_poly.type
_entity_poly.pdbx_seq_one_letter_code
_entity_poly.pdbx_strand_id
1 'polypeptide(L)'
;MGLTIIYGNPPELPDGILFLPNDAHIRRALRRELADCGAITGSRTFSSYTFAWEIGREIDMPRKLGGLEQTFLVRKLMADIDSFAKGAGMISYAAKLASLITSLRKSGIYNGHDLAKNLGRQSRRISALGELLDAYSEALQNQGVIDEPEKLARINEFLLSGKKPRALDGIDKISIIGFDDITTLSAKFFCGLSKWTDVDFYSPLPNDNPYGARRTSAVREVSDYLRRTAENMGIEYRTVDIGRKSSPADPLISALAGNTASLREIPMSIIDGWPILTSFAGMNPSEQAEIIADTAKYLHLEKAIPLSRITIVAEGTTESDIRRSLDDYGIPYFSSSGKKYGETAFAELLRRFFAALKSGLGRREVHKLLRHRFIDCGESEDFDNAARKSDIIGGFPIEETWLKPLSVSTHDSAPELIEIIGSLGRLIPTNSWIGQISGKEFIEKVGTFLDDFEVGKNIADYIAQSKSGLGDLTAEKTAFKKIAELKGVFEQVPFDSFKNHSAMLLYILDCDEERSHGGLG
;
A
#
# COMPACT_ATOMS: atom_id res chain seq x y z
N MET A 1 -36.89 -7.42 -6.44
CA MET A 1 -35.48 -7.51 -6.00
C MET A 1 -34.65 -7.72 -7.25
N GLY A 2 -33.79 -6.75 -7.55
CA GLY A 2 -32.99 -6.78 -8.77
C GLY A 2 -31.91 -5.71 -8.75
N LEU A 3 -31.07 -5.74 -9.77
CA LEU A 3 -29.99 -4.78 -9.95
C LEU A 3 -30.48 -3.62 -10.83
N THR A 4 -30.47 -2.40 -10.30
CA THR A 4 -30.67 -1.19 -11.11
C THR A 4 -29.31 -0.59 -11.44
N ILE A 5 -28.95 -0.52 -12.72
CA ILE A 5 -27.81 0.29 -13.16
C ILE A 5 -28.34 1.69 -13.46
N ILE A 6 -27.93 2.66 -12.65
CA ILE A 6 -28.36 4.05 -12.76
C ILE A 6 -27.21 4.86 -13.35
N TYR A 7 -27.43 5.45 -14.53
CA TYR A 7 -26.49 6.39 -15.11
C TYR A 7 -26.78 7.79 -14.57
N GLY A 8 -25.85 8.33 -13.79
CA GLY A 8 -26.00 9.61 -13.13
C GLY A 8 -25.64 9.59 -11.64
N ASN A 9 -25.72 10.75 -11.01
CA ASN A 9 -25.52 10.88 -9.56
C ASN A 9 -26.85 10.64 -8.84
N PRO A 10 -26.84 10.02 -7.63
CA PRO A 10 -28.07 9.85 -6.85
C PRO A 10 -28.80 11.19 -6.67
N PRO A 11 -30.12 11.27 -6.97
CA PRO A 11 -30.89 12.49 -6.85
C PRO A 11 -31.17 12.86 -5.40
N GLU A 12 -31.32 11.85 -4.55
CA GLU A 12 -31.46 11.94 -3.09
C GLU A 12 -30.60 10.86 -2.44
N LEU A 13 -30.23 11.06 -1.17
CA LEU A 13 -29.35 10.15 -0.45
C LEU A 13 -30.00 8.76 -0.30
N PRO A 14 -29.31 7.68 -0.67
CA PRO A 14 -29.86 6.35 -0.49
C PRO A 14 -29.87 5.96 0.99
N ASP A 15 -31.07 5.70 1.53
CA ASP A 15 -31.24 5.00 2.80
C ASP A 15 -30.72 3.55 2.65
N GLY A 16 -29.88 3.11 3.59
CA GLY A 16 -29.39 1.73 3.66
C GLY A 16 -27.86 1.60 3.71
N ILE A 17 -27.33 0.61 3.00
CA ILE A 17 -25.88 0.33 2.92
C ILE A 17 -25.27 1.05 1.71
N LEU A 18 -24.13 1.68 1.93
CA LEU A 18 -23.36 2.39 0.92
C LEU A 18 -22.03 1.67 0.61
N PHE A 19 -21.82 1.32 -0.66
CA PHE A 19 -20.53 0.84 -1.15
C PHE A 19 -19.76 1.95 -1.85
N LEU A 20 -18.52 2.16 -1.39
CA LEU A 20 -17.57 3.09 -1.99
C LEU A 20 -16.30 2.37 -2.46
N PRO A 21 -15.55 2.95 -3.42
CA PRO A 21 -14.33 2.36 -3.96
C PRO A 21 -13.26 2.13 -2.89
N ASN A 22 -12.29 1.25 -3.19
CA ASN A 22 -11.15 1.01 -2.31
C ASN A 22 -10.12 2.12 -2.29
N ASP A 23 -10.14 3.00 -3.28
CA ASP A 23 -9.29 4.17 -3.31
C ASP A 23 -9.65 5.13 -2.16
N ALA A 24 -8.67 5.41 -1.30
CA ALA A 24 -8.87 6.23 -0.11
C ALA A 24 -9.22 7.69 -0.45
N HIS A 25 -8.69 8.23 -1.56
CA HIS A 25 -8.97 9.59 -2.01
C HIS A 25 -10.40 9.69 -2.52
N ILE A 26 -10.77 8.79 -3.43
CA ILE A 26 -12.12 8.77 -4.02
C ILE A 26 -13.14 8.53 -2.91
N ARG A 27 -12.90 7.58 -2.02
CA ARG A 27 -13.78 7.31 -0.88
C ARG A 27 -13.93 8.52 0.04
N ARG A 28 -12.84 9.22 0.37
CA ARG A 28 -12.89 10.41 1.24
C ARG A 28 -13.62 11.57 0.58
N ALA A 29 -13.35 11.83 -0.70
CA ALA A 29 -14.05 12.83 -1.49
C ALA A 29 -15.55 12.53 -1.53
N LEU A 30 -15.92 11.29 -1.88
CA LEU A 30 -17.32 10.86 -1.91
C LEU A 30 -17.99 10.96 -0.53
N ARG A 31 -17.32 10.56 0.55
CA ARG A 31 -17.88 10.72 1.92
C ARG A 31 -18.15 12.18 2.27
N ARG A 32 -17.27 13.11 1.88
CA ARG A 32 -17.47 14.55 2.11
C ARG A 32 -18.65 15.08 1.32
N GLU A 33 -18.69 14.80 0.01
CA GLU A 33 -19.81 15.21 -0.86
C GLU A 33 -21.15 14.64 -0.37
N LEU A 34 -21.17 13.38 0.09
CA LEU A 34 -22.35 12.76 0.68
C LEU A 34 -22.73 13.42 2.01
N ALA A 35 -21.76 13.74 2.87
CA ALA A 35 -22.01 14.42 4.14
C ALA A 35 -22.56 15.85 3.94
N ASP A 36 -22.03 16.59 2.95
CA ASP A 36 -22.53 17.93 2.57
C ASP A 36 -23.97 17.87 2.07
N CYS A 37 -24.38 16.76 1.46
CA CYS A 37 -25.77 16.47 1.08
C CYS A 37 -26.64 15.98 2.25
N GLY A 38 -26.11 15.85 3.47
CA GLY A 38 -26.82 15.41 4.68
C GLY A 38 -26.69 13.92 5.03
N ALA A 39 -25.78 13.17 4.40
CA ALA A 39 -25.66 11.74 4.64
C ALA A 39 -24.97 11.43 5.97
N ILE A 40 -25.55 10.50 6.73
CA ILE A 40 -24.87 9.90 7.88
C ILE A 40 -23.80 8.94 7.35
N THR A 41 -22.61 9.47 7.09
CA THR A 41 -21.43 8.71 6.67
C THR A 41 -20.77 8.07 7.90
N GLY A 42 -21.37 6.99 8.39
CA GLY A 42 -20.90 6.23 9.56
C GLY A 42 -20.82 4.72 9.29
N SER A 43 -21.30 3.91 10.24
CA SER A 43 -21.29 2.44 10.27
C SER A 43 -21.97 1.70 9.10
N ARG A 44 -22.50 2.43 8.12
CA ARG A 44 -23.21 1.89 6.94
C ARG A 44 -22.43 2.03 5.64
N THR A 45 -21.17 2.49 5.69
CA THR A 45 -20.31 2.67 4.51
C THR A 45 -19.21 1.62 4.44
N PHE A 46 -19.20 0.82 3.37
CA PHE A 46 -18.29 -0.30 3.20
C PHE A 46 -17.56 -0.25 1.84
N SER A 47 -16.48 -1.04 1.73
CA SER A 47 -16.06 -1.58 0.44
C SER A 47 -16.67 -2.95 0.20
N SER A 48 -16.58 -3.44 -1.04
CA SER A 48 -17.00 -4.81 -1.37
C SER A 48 -16.35 -5.83 -0.43
N TYR A 49 -15.05 -5.68 -0.14
CA TYR A 49 -14.30 -6.58 0.73
C TYR A 49 -14.71 -6.48 2.21
N THR A 50 -14.95 -5.28 2.74
CA THR A 50 -15.31 -5.14 4.17
C THR A 50 -16.70 -5.66 4.46
N PHE A 51 -17.68 -5.43 3.57
CA PHE A 51 -19.01 -5.99 3.79
C PHE A 51 -19.08 -7.49 3.52
N ALA A 52 -18.31 -7.98 2.54
CA ALA A 52 -18.13 -9.42 2.34
C ALA A 52 -17.62 -10.10 3.62
N TRP A 53 -16.81 -9.41 4.44
CA TRP A 53 -16.39 -9.92 5.73
C TRP A 53 -17.55 -10.17 6.69
N GLU A 54 -18.54 -9.27 6.77
CA GLU A 54 -19.71 -9.45 7.64
C GLU A 54 -20.53 -10.68 7.23
N ILE A 55 -20.80 -10.86 5.94
CA ILE A 55 -21.45 -12.07 5.42
C ILE A 55 -20.59 -13.31 5.69
N GLY A 56 -19.27 -13.16 5.55
CA GLY A 56 -18.33 -14.26 5.72
C GLY A 56 -18.26 -14.82 7.15
N ARG A 57 -18.73 -14.08 8.16
CA ARG A 57 -18.82 -14.57 9.55
C ARG A 57 -19.88 -15.66 9.73
N GLU A 58 -20.80 -15.80 8.78
CA GLU A 58 -21.86 -16.81 8.80
C GLU A 58 -21.44 -18.12 8.13
N ILE A 59 -20.30 -18.12 7.44
CA ILE A 59 -19.77 -19.26 6.69
C ILE A 59 -18.57 -19.80 7.47
N ASP A 60 -18.50 -21.12 7.64
CA ASP A 60 -17.29 -21.75 8.16
C ASP A 60 -16.15 -21.61 7.13
N MET A 61 -15.29 -20.62 7.34
CA MET A 61 -14.19 -20.30 6.43
C MET A 61 -12.85 -20.76 7.01
N PRO A 62 -12.00 -21.40 6.18
CA PRO A 62 -10.63 -21.64 6.56
C PRO A 62 -9.86 -20.35 6.86
N ARG A 63 -8.73 -20.47 7.56
CA ARG A 63 -7.85 -19.33 7.87
C ARG A 63 -7.43 -18.64 6.58
N LYS A 64 -7.52 -17.31 6.56
CA LYS A 64 -7.01 -16.50 5.47
C LYS A 64 -5.49 -16.40 5.52
N LEU A 65 -4.83 -16.63 4.39
CA LEU A 65 -3.41 -16.41 4.18
C LEU A 65 -3.10 -14.90 4.17
N GLY A 66 -2.18 -14.45 5.02
CA GLY A 66 -1.69 -13.08 5.04
C GLY A 66 -0.87 -12.74 3.78
N GLY A 67 -0.75 -11.45 3.43
CA GLY A 67 -0.01 -11.04 2.22
C GLY A 67 1.48 -11.43 2.24
N LEU A 68 2.10 -11.45 3.42
CA LEU A 68 3.46 -11.93 3.61
C LEU A 68 3.56 -13.44 3.46
N GLU A 69 2.69 -14.19 4.15
CA GLU A 69 2.61 -15.65 4.02
C GLU A 69 2.39 -16.07 2.56
N GLN A 70 1.56 -15.34 1.81
CA GLN A 70 1.38 -15.54 0.38
C GLN A 70 2.68 -15.33 -0.39
N THR A 71 3.42 -14.25 -0.10
CA THR A 71 4.71 -13.98 -0.76
C THR A 71 5.71 -15.10 -0.51
N PHE A 72 5.77 -15.64 0.71
CA PHE A 72 6.60 -16.80 1.03
C PHE A 72 6.18 -18.07 0.31
N LEU A 73 4.87 -18.33 0.28
CA LEU A 73 4.34 -19.49 -0.40
C LEU A 73 4.70 -19.43 -1.89
N VAL A 74 4.45 -18.30 -2.55
CA VAL A 74 4.81 -18.08 -3.96
C VAL A 74 6.31 -18.26 -4.16
N ARG A 75 7.13 -17.69 -3.29
CA ARG A 75 8.59 -17.83 -3.36
C ARG A 75 9.04 -19.30 -3.29
N LYS A 76 8.45 -20.08 -2.37
CA LYS A 76 8.73 -21.51 -2.24
C LYS A 76 8.39 -22.24 -3.54
N LEU A 77 7.18 -22.02 -4.07
CA LEU A 77 6.72 -22.66 -5.30
C LEU A 77 7.55 -22.25 -6.53
N MET A 78 8.03 -21.00 -6.58
CA MET A 78 8.92 -20.55 -7.65
C MET A 78 10.24 -21.33 -7.71
N ALA A 79 10.74 -21.82 -6.57
CA ALA A 79 11.98 -22.59 -6.53
C ALA A 79 11.85 -23.93 -7.26
N ASP A 80 10.63 -24.49 -7.30
CA ASP A 80 10.31 -25.77 -7.92
C ASP A 80 9.95 -25.65 -9.41
N ILE A 81 9.89 -24.43 -9.96
CA ILE A 81 9.53 -24.17 -11.36
C ILE A 81 10.73 -23.55 -12.09
N ASP A 82 11.32 -24.27 -13.05
CA ASP A 82 12.54 -23.90 -13.77
C ASP A 82 12.57 -22.45 -14.28
N SER A 83 11.43 -21.96 -14.79
CA SER A 83 11.31 -20.62 -15.35
C SER A 83 11.40 -19.51 -14.30
N PHE A 84 11.13 -19.82 -13.03
CA PHE A 84 11.15 -18.90 -11.90
C PHE A 84 12.26 -19.19 -10.88
N ALA A 85 12.88 -20.38 -10.91
CA ALA A 85 13.87 -20.83 -9.94
C ALA A 85 15.02 -19.84 -9.72
N LYS A 86 15.56 -19.25 -10.81
CA LYS A 86 16.62 -18.21 -10.72
C LYS A 86 16.15 -16.93 -10.01
N GLY A 87 14.87 -16.62 -10.10
CA GLY A 87 14.25 -15.46 -9.48
C GLY A 87 13.73 -15.70 -8.05
N ALA A 88 13.63 -16.95 -7.60
CA ALA A 88 13.16 -17.30 -6.26
C ALA A 88 14.05 -16.74 -5.13
N GLY A 89 15.31 -16.42 -5.44
CA GLY A 89 16.22 -15.70 -4.52
C GLY A 89 15.90 -14.21 -4.35
N MET A 90 14.98 -13.64 -5.12
CA MET A 90 14.63 -12.21 -5.06
C MET A 90 13.23 -12.02 -4.49
N ILE A 91 13.13 -11.61 -3.22
CA ILE A 91 11.83 -11.44 -2.54
C ILE A 91 10.91 -10.43 -3.23
N SER A 92 11.48 -9.36 -3.80
CA SER A 92 10.72 -8.36 -4.56
C SER A 92 10.11 -8.93 -5.84
N TYR A 93 10.73 -9.94 -6.45
CA TYR A 93 10.18 -10.65 -7.59
C TYR A 93 9.06 -11.61 -7.17
N ALA A 94 9.24 -12.35 -6.08
CA ALA A 94 8.20 -13.19 -5.51
C ALA A 94 6.96 -12.37 -5.10
N ALA A 95 7.16 -11.18 -4.53
CA ALA A 95 6.07 -10.30 -4.15
C ALA A 95 5.30 -9.75 -5.36
N LYS A 96 6.00 -9.39 -6.45
CA LYS A 96 5.36 -9.02 -7.72
C LYS A 96 4.53 -10.17 -8.29
N LEU A 97 5.04 -11.40 -8.22
CA LEU A 97 4.29 -12.58 -8.65
C LEU A 97 3.09 -12.88 -7.74
N ALA A 98 3.22 -12.73 -6.42
CA ALA A 98 2.10 -12.86 -5.48
C ALA A 98 1.00 -11.83 -5.74
N SER A 99 1.38 -10.58 -6.02
CA SER A 99 0.44 -9.54 -6.43
C SER A 99 -0.23 -9.89 -7.77
N LEU A 100 0.52 -10.42 -8.74
CA LEU A 100 -0.04 -10.84 -10.03
C LEU A 100 -1.03 -11.99 -9.87
N ILE A 101 -0.68 -13.02 -9.08
CA ILE A 101 -1.57 -14.15 -8.75
C ILE A 101 -2.85 -13.64 -8.10
N THR A 102 -2.74 -12.72 -7.14
CA THR A 102 -3.91 -12.10 -6.51
C THR A 102 -4.79 -11.36 -7.53
N SER A 103 -4.20 -10.59 -8.44
CA SER A 103 -4.95 -9.90 -9.50
C SER A 103 -5.63 -10.87 -10.46
N LEU A 104 -4.95 -11.95 -10.88
CA LEU A 104 -5.52 -12.99 -11.74
C LEU A 104 -6.71 -13.68 -11.06
N ARG A 105 -6.56 -14.06 -9.79
CA ARG A 105 -7.63 -14.69 -9.01
C ARG A 105 -8.81 -13.74 -8.76
N LYS A 106 -8.56 -12.43 -8.56
CA LYS A 106 -9.63 -11.40 -8.53
C LYS A 106 -10.41 -11.31 -9.83
N SER A 107 -9.77 -11.61 -10.95
CA SER A 107 -10.40 -11.71 -12.27
C SER A 107 -11.06 -13.06 -12.54
N GLY A 108 -10.98 -14.01 -11.61
CA GLY A 108 -11.55 -15.34 -11.73
C GLY A 108 -10.66 -16.36 -12.45
N ILE A 109 -9.36 -16.09 -12.57
CA ILE A 109 -8.37 -16.99 -13.16
C ILE A 109 -7.63 -17.70 -12.02
N TYR A 110 -7.91 -18.98 -11.81
CA TYR A 110 -7.40 -19.74 -10.66
C TYR A 110 -6.32 -20.77 -11.01
N ASN A 111 -6.22 -21.15 -12.27
CA ASN A 111 -5.35 -22.22 -12.74
C ASN A 111 -4.81 -21.91 -14.16
N GLY A 112 -3.87 -22.73 -14.63
CA GLY A 112 -3.26 -22.60 -15.95
C GLY A 112 -4.25 -22.76 -17.10
N HIS A 113 -5.31 -23.56 -16.93
CA HIS A 113 -6.36 -23.72 -17.93
C HIS A 113 -7.15 -22.42 -18.13
N ASP A 114 -7.59 -21.79 -17.05
CA ASP A 114 -8.29 -20.50 -17.06
C ASP A 114 -7.41 -19.43 -17.70
N LEU A 115 -6.13 -19.40 -17.34
CA LEU A 115 -5.17 -18.43 -17.86
C LEU A 115 -5.00 -18.57 -19.38
N ALA A 116 -4.80 -19.81 -19.86
CA ALA A 116 -4.65 -20.09 -21.29
C ALA A 116 -5.92 -19.75 -22.08
N LYS A 117 -7.10 -20.07 -21.53
CA LYS A 117 -8.40 -19.78 -22.14
C LYS A 117 -8.62 -18.27 -22.30
N ASN A 118 -8.27 -17.47 -21.29
CA ASN A 118 -8.48 -16.02 -21.31
C ASN A 118 -7.46 -15.26 -22.18
N LEU A 119 -6.21 -15.73 -22.27
CA LEU A 119 -5.17 -15.04 -23.04
C LEU A 119 -5.20 -15.37 -24.55
N GLY A 120 -5.86 -16.46 -24.96
CA GLY A 120 -5.98 -16.86 -26.37
C GLY A 120 -4.63 -17.12 -27.06
N ARG A 121 -3.53 -17.23 -26.29
CA ARG A 121 -2.17 -17.43 -26.75
C ARG A 121 -1.41 -18.27 -25.73
N GLN A 122 -0.64 -19.24 -26.20
CA GLN A 122 0.33 -19.97 -25.39
C GLN A 122 1.73 -19.46 -25.67
N SER A 123 2.46 -19.13 -24.62
CA SER A 123 3.90 -18.87 -24.66
C SER A 123 4.54 -19.57 -23.48
N ARG A 124 5.84 -19.86 -23.56
CA ARG A 124 6.58 -20.50 -22.46
C ARG A 124 6.41 -19.78 -21.12
N ARG A 125 6.30 -18.45 -21.14
CA ARG A 125 6.06 -17.64 -19.92
C ARG A 125 4.64 -17.79 -19.38
N ILE A 126 3.64 -17.89 -20.26
CA ILE A 126 2.23 -18.11 -19.87
C ILE A 126 2.07 -19.51 -19.30
N SER A 127 2.68 -20.53 -19.91
CA SER A 127 2.66 -21.91 -19.40
C SER A 127 3.29 -22.00 -18.01
N ALA A 128 4.49 -21.40 -17.82
CA ALA A 128 5.13 -21.36 -16.51
C ALA A 128 4.28 -20.63 -15.45
N LEU A 129 3.64 -19.51 -15.82
CA LEU A 129 2.73 -18.80 -14.91
C LEU A 129 1.48 -19.65 -14.59
N GLY A 130 1.00 -20.44 -15.54
CA GLY A 130 -0.08 -21.41 -15.33
C GLY A 130 0.32 -22.49 -14.34
N GLU A 131 1.50 -23.10 -14.51
CA GLU A 131 2.06 -24.08 -13.57
C GLU A 131 2.19 -23.50 -12.15
N LEU A 132 2.62 -22.24 -12.03
CA LEU A 132 2.70 -21.56 -10.74
C LEU A 132 1.32 -21.31 -10.11
N LEU A 133 0.30 -20.97 -10.90
CA LEU A 133 -1.08 -20.82 -10.42
C LEU A 133 -1.66 -22.16 -9.95
N ASP A 134 -1.39 -23.24 -10.67
CA ASP A 134 -1.84 -24.59 -10.32
C ASP A 134 -1.22 -25.03 -8.99
N ALA A 135 0.10 -24.91 -8.89
CA ALA A 135 0.84 -25.24 -7.67
C ALA A 135 0.41 -24.35 -6.48
N TYR A 136 0.09 -23.09 -6.72
CA TYR A 136 -0.42 -22.18 -5.69
C TYR A 136 -1.80 -22.60 -5.19
N SER A 137 -2.73 -22.90 -6.09
CA SER A 137 -4.07 -23.37 -5.74
C SER A 137 -4.03 -24.70 -4.97
N GLU A 138 -3.18 -25.64 -5.40
CA GLU A 138 -2.96 -26.91 -4.71
C GLU A 138 -2.38 -26.69 -3.30
N ALA A 139 -1.42 -25.78 -3.16
CA ALA A 139 -0.81 -25.50 -1.87
C ALA A 139 -1.79 -24.86 -0.87
N LEU A 140 -2.69 -23.98 -1.33
CA LEU A 140 -3.77 -23.43 -0.49
C LEU A 140 -4.68 -24.56 0.02
N GLN A 141 -5.11 -25.46 -0.87
CA GLN A 141 -5.95 -26.60 -0.53
C GLN A 141 -5.28 -27.54 0.47
N ASN A 142 -4.02 -27.90 0.23
CA ASN A 142 -3.25 -28.80 1.08
C ASN A 142 -3.01 -28.24 2.49
N GLN A 143 -2.86 -26.92 2.62
CA GLN A 143 -2.68 -26.24 3.90
C GLN A 143 -4.00 -25.95 4.62
N GLY A 144 -5.15 -26.16 3.97
CA GLY A 144 -6.45 -25.79 4.51
C GLY A 144 -6.55 -24.28 4.78
N VAL A 145 -5.99 -23.46 3.89
CA VAL A 145 -6.04 -21.99 3.97
C VAL A 145 -6.61 -21.41 2.68
N ILE A 146 -7.11 -20.18 2.75
CA ILE A 146 -7.67 -19.47 1.59
C ILE A 146 -7.00 -18.12 1.41
N ASP A 147 -6.95 -17.61 0.19
CA ASP A 147 -6.54 -16.23 -0.08
C ASP A 147 -7.75 -15.27 -0.14
N GLU A 148 -7.49 -13.96 -0.20
CA GLU A 148 -8.56 -12.96 -0.23
C GLU A 148 -9.53 -13.12 -1.42
N PRO A 149 -9.06 -13.39 -2.65
CA PRO A 149 -9.94 -13.71 -3.78
C PRO A 149 -10.81 -14.95 -3.55
N GLU A 150 -10.26 -16.06 -3.06
CA GLU A 150 -11.04 -17.29 -2.82
C GLU A 150 -12.09 -17.09 -1.73
N LYS A 151 -11.78 -16.30 -0.70
CA LYS A 151 -12.78 -15.91 0.31
C LYS A 151 -13.99 -15.23 -0.35
N LEU A 152 -13.77 -14.24 -1.21
CA LEU A 152 -14.86 -13.56 -1.90
C LEU A 152 -15.59 -14.49 -2.89
N ALA A 153 -14.90 -15.44 -3.50
CA ALA A 153 -15.51 -16.46 -4.35
C ALA A 153 -16.49 -17.37 -3.57
N ARG A 154 -16.08 -17.86 -2.39
CA ARG A 154 -16.95 -18.67 -1.50
C ARG A 154 -18.16 -17.89 -0.99
N ILE A 155 -18.00 -16.60 -0.72
CA ILE A 155 -19.13 -15.72 -0.35
C ILE A 155 -20.10 -15.58 -1.51
N ASN A 156 -19.60 -15.42 -2.74
CA ASN A 156 -20.44 -15.37 -3.93
C ASN A 156 -21.23 -16.68 -4.13
N GLU A 157 -20.61 -17.84 -3.89
CA GLU A 157 -21.29 -19.13 -3.89
C GLU A 157 -22.39 -19.20 -2.80
N PHE A 158 -22.10 -18.74 -1.59
CA PHE A 158 -23.08 -18.67 -0.51
C PHE A 158 -24.28 -17.79 -0.85
N LEU A 159 -24.04 -16.58 -1.39
CA LEU A 159 -25.10 -15.67 -1.83
C LEU A 159 -26.03 -16.32 -2.88
N LEU A 160 -25.48 -17.20 -3.72
CA LEU A 160 -26.24 -17.94 -4.73
C LEU A 160 -26.98 -19.16 -4.16
N SER A 161 -26.47 -19.78 -3.09
CA SER A 161 -26.96 -21.05 -2.50
C SER A 161 -28.40 -21.03 -1.96
N GLY A 162 -29.05 -19.86 -1.89
CA GLY A 162 -30.48 -19.75 -1.61
C GLY A 162 -30.85 -19.47 -0.15
N LYS A 163 -29.88 -19.11 0.71
CA LYS A 163 -30.15 -18.56 2.04
C LYS A 163 -29.82 -17.08 2.07
N LYS A 164 -30.73 -16.26 2.62
CA LYS A 164 -30.47 -14.84 2.89
C LYS A 164 -29.41 -14.74 3.99
N PRO A 165 -28.29 -14.03 3.77
CA PRO A 165 -27.34 -13.71 4.84
C PRO A 165 -28.01 -12.88 5.93
N ARG A 166 -27.76 -13.20 7.20
CA ARG A 166 -28.22 -12.41 8.35
C ARG A 166 -27.68 -10.98 8.32
N ALA A 167 -26.50 -10.78 7.74
CA ALA A 167 -25.93 -9.45 7.51
C ALA A 167 -26.81 -8.55 6.61
N LEU A 168 -27.82 -9.10 5.92
CA LEU A 168 -28.80 -8.37 5.11
C LEU A 168 -30.19 -8.25 5.79
N ASP A 169 -30.34 -8.68 7.04
CA ASP A 169 -31.60 -8.56 7.76
C ASP A 169 -31.92 -7.09 8.07
N GLY A 170 -33.14 -6.66 7.73
CA GLY A 170 -33.57 -5.26 7.87
C GLY A 170 -32.93 -4.28 6.88
N ILE A 171 -32.21 -4.77 5.87
CA ILE A 171 -31.66 -3.96 4.78
C ILE A 171 -32.52 -4.18 3.54
N ASP A 172 -33.25 -3.14 3.16
CA ASP A 172 -34.13 -3.15 1.99
C ASP A 172 -33.43 -2.66 0.72
N LYS A 173 -32.42 -1.78 0.88
CA LYS A 173 -31.72 -1.12 -0.21
C LYS A 173 -30.20 -1.01 0.01
N ILE A 174 -29.46 -1.20 -1.07
CA ILE A 174 -28.01 -1.02 -1.17
C ILE A 174 -27.71 -0.07 -2.32
N SER A 175 -26.74 0.83 -2.12
CA SER A 175 -26.25 1.73 -3.16
C SER A 175 -24.75 1.64 -3.35
N ILE A 176 -24.32 1.51 -4.60
CA ILE A 176 -22.92 1.36 -5.00
C ILE A 176 -22.55 2.59 -5.83
N ILE A 177 -21.56 3.35 -5.40
CA ILE A 177 -21.26 4.68 -5.97
C ILE A 177 -19.78 4.80 -6.30
N GLY A 178 -19.46 5.38 -7.47
CA GLY A 178 -18.12 5.89 -7.78
C GLY A 178 -17.11 4.84 -8.23
N PHE A 179 -17.56 3.65 -8.66
CA PHE A 179 -16.69 2.62 -9.19
C PHE A 179 -16.41 2.86 -10.67
N ASP A 180 -15.19 3.35 -10.96
CA ASP A 180 -14.68 3.52 -12.33
C ASP A 180 -14.09 2.21 -12.91
N ASP A 181 -13.90 1.19 -12.07
CA ASP A 181 -13.50 -0.18 -12.43
C ASP A 181 -14.10 -1.16 -11.40
N ILE A 182 -14.43 -2.37 -11.84
CA ILE A 182 -14.90 -3.46 -10.97
C ILE A 182 -14.22 -4.78 -11.35
N THR A 183 -13.79 -5.53 -10.35
CA THR A 183 -13.26 -6.88 -10.58
C THR A 183 -14.39 -7.89 -10.85
N THR A 184 -14.07 -9.01 -11.51
CA THR A 184 -15.00 -10.13 -11.71
C THR A 184 -15.68 -10.55 -10.42
N LEU A 185 -14.92 -10.71 -9.34
CA LEU A 185 -15.47 -11.12 -8.05
C LEU A 185 -16.35 -10.05 -7.39
N SER A 186 -16.03 -8.76 -7.57
CA SER A 186 -16.85 -7.67 -7.03
C SER A 186 -18.17 -7.52 -7.79
N ALA A 187 -18.15 -7.68 -9.12
CA ALA A 187 -19.36 -7.68 -9.93
C ALA A 187 -20.30 -8.83 -9.53
N LYS A 188 -19.76 -10.05 -9.39
CA LYS A 188 -20.52 -11.20 -8.88
C LYS A 188 -21.07 -10.96 -7.47
N PHE A 189 -20.29 -10.32 -6.60
CA PHE A 189 -20.74 -9.98 -5.26
C PHE A 189 -21.94 -9.02 -5.28
N PHE A 190 -21.85 -7.92 -6.01
CA PHE A 190 -22.95 -6.96 -6.13
C PHE A 190 -24.20 -7.58 -6.76
N CYS A 191 -24.06 -8.37 -7.82
CA CYS A 191 -25.18 -9.11 -8.41
C CYS A 191 -25.76 -10.13 -7.41
N GLY A 192 -24.92 -10.82 -6.63
CA GLY A 192 -25.35 -11.78 -5.62
C GLY A 192 -26.15 -11.14 -4.48
N LEU A 193 -25.79 -9.92 -4.06
CA LEU A 193 -26.58 -9.15 -3.10
C LEU A 193 -27.98 -8.84 -3.63
N SER A 194 -28.11 -8.53 -4.92
CA SER A 194 -29.39 -8.12 -5.53
C SER A 194 -30.47 -9.21 -5.56
N LYS A 195 -30.10 -10.46 -5.26
CA LYS A 195 -31.03 -11.57 -5.03
C LYS A 195 -31.86 -11.37 -3.75
N TRP A 196 -31.36 -10.60 -2.79
CA TRP A 196 -31.89 -10.51 -1.42
C TRP A 196 -32.35 -9.11 -1.00
N THR A 197 -31.90 -8.07 -1.71
CA THR A 197 -32.16 -6.66 -1.45
C THR A 197 -32.11 -5.89 -2.76
N ASP A 198 -32.77 -4.74 -2.86
CA ASP A 198 -32.63 -3.91 -4.07
C ASP A 198 -31.24 -3.26 -4.10
N VAL A 199 -30.55 -3.38 -5.23
CA VAL A 199 -29.19 -2.85 -5.41
C VAL A 199 -29.19 -1.82 -6.53
N ASP A 200 -28.85 -0.59 -6.18
CA ASP A 200 -28.67 0.50 -7.13
C ASP A 200 -27.16 0.72 -7.36
N PHE A 201 -26.71 0.49 -8.60
CA PHE A 201 -25.35 0.76 -9.05
C PHE A 201 -25.30 2.08 -9.81
N TYR A 202 -24.73 3.10 -9.18
CA TYR A 202 -24.55 4.43 -9.77
C TYR A 202 -23.26 4.45 -10.59
N SER A 203 -23.44 4.46 -11.91
CA SER A 203 -22.36 4.60 -12.88
C SER A 203 -22.33 6.05 -13.41
N PRO A 204 -21.15 6.64 -13.61
CA PRO A 204 -21.05 7.89 -14.35
C PRO A 204 -21.76 7.78 -15.72
N LEU A 205 -22.34 8.87 -16.24
CA LEU A 205 -23.05 8.77 -17.52
C LEU A 205 -22.10 8.39 -18.69
N PRO A 206 -22.59 7.58 -19.64
CA PRO A 206 -21.93 7.32 -20.91
C PRO A 206 -22.16 8.38 -22.00
N ASN A 207 -23.12 9.29 -21.84
CA ASN A 207 -23.40 10.40 -22.76
C ASN A 207 -23.33 11.71 -21.96
N ASP A 208 -22.74 12.77 -22.52
CA ASP A 208 -22.46 14.07 -21.84
C ASP A 208 -21.40 14.04 -20.71
N ASN A 209 -20.43 13.13 -20.82
CA ASN A 209 -19.32 13.04 -19.89
C ASN A 209 -18.16 13.98 -20.30
N PRO A 210 -17.80 14.99 -19.48
CA PRO A 210 -16.75 15.95 -19.81
C PRO A 210 -15.35 15.33 -19.76
N TYR A 211 -15.19 14.12 -19.21
CA TYR A 211 -13.89 13.49 -19.01
C TYR A 211 -13.34 12.77 -20.27
N GLY A 212 -13.96 12.98 -21.42
CA GLY A 212 -13.49 12.51 -22.73
C GLY A 212 -13.81 11.05 -23.06
N ALA A 213 -13.60 10.68 -24.33
CA ALA A 213 -14.02 9.40 -24.89
C ALA A 213 -13.45 8.18 -24.17
N ARG A 214 -12.20 8.26 -23.66
CA ARG A 214 -11.55 7.14 -22.97
C ARG A 214 -12.26 6.77 -21.66
N ARG A 215 -12.62 7.76 -20.84
CA ARG A 215 -13.34 7.50 -19.58
C ARG A 215 -14.77 7.04 -19.86
N THR A 216 -15.41 7.63 -20.86
CA THR A 216 -16.73 7.18 -21.35
C THR A 216 -16.74 5.70 -21.73
N SER A 217 -15.74 5.23 -22.50
CA SER A 217 -15.63 3.82 -22.87
C SER A 217 -15.42 2.92 -21.64
N ALA A 218 -14.52 3.28 -20.72
CA ALA A 218 -14.27 2.48 -19.51
C ALA A 218 -15.54 2.32 -18.64
N VAL A 219 -16.30 3.41 -18.47
CA VAL A 219 -17.54 3.40 -17.69
C VAL A 219 -18.63 2.55 -18.35
N ARG A 220 -18.74 2.58 -19.69
CA ARG A 220 -19.62 1.68 -20.45
C ARG A 220 -19.22 0.23 -20.25
N GLU A 221 -17.92 -0.07 -20.34
CA GLU A 221 -17.39 -1.43 -20.16
C GLU A 221 -17.73 -2.00 -18.78
N VAL A 222 -17.61 -1.20 -17.71
CA VAL A 222 -17.99 -1.60 -16.34
C VAL A 222 -19.48 -1.94 -16.26
N SER A 223 -20.34 -1.08 -16.81
CA SER A 223 -21.80 -1.28 -16.78
C SER A 223 -22.22 -2.51 -17.62
N ASP A 224 -21.65 -2.66 -18.82
CA ASP A 224 -21.88 -3.80 -19.70
C ASP A 224 -21.37 -5.11 -19.09
N TYR A 225 -20.27 -5.04 -18.34
CA TYR A 225 -19.73 -6.18 -17.61
C TYR A 225 -20.64 -6.59 -16.45
N LEU A 226 -21.15 -5.62 -15.67
CA LEU A 226 -22.09 -5.89 -14.59
C LEU A 226 -23.41 -6.48 -15.12
N ARG A 227 -23.93 -5.94 -16.23
CA ARG A 227 -25.09 -6.49 -16.95
C ARG A 227 -24.90 -7.96 -17.33
N ARG A 228 -23.81 -8.26 -18.06
CA ARG A 228 -23.50 -9.65 -18.46
C ARG A 228 -23.35 -10.57 -17.24
N THR A 229 -22.80 -10.05 -16.15
CA THR A 229 -22.66 -10.81 -14.90
C THR A 229 -24.02 -11.11 -14.28
N ALA A 230 -24.94 -10.13 -14.23
CA ALA A 230 -26.30 -10.34 -13.76
C ALA A 230 -27.06 -11.37 -14.62
N GLU A 231 -26.98 -11.25 -15.95
CA GLU A 231 -27.58 -12.19 -16.91
C GLU A 231 -27.08 -13.63 -16.68
N ASN A 232 -25.77 -13.81 -16.58
CA ASN A 232 -25.15 -15.11 -16.33
C ASN A 232 -25.53 -15.72 -14.97
N MET A 233 -25.90 -14.89 -14.01
CA MET A 233 -26.34 -15.31 -12.68
C MET A 233 -27.87 -15.48 -12.57
N GLY A 234 -28.62 -15.22 -13.65
CA GLY A 234 -30.08 -15.26 -13.65
C GLY A 234 -30.72 -14.16 -12.78
N ILE A 235 -30.02 -13.04 -12.62
CA ILE A 235 -30.48 -11.89 -11.85
C ILE A 235 -31.18 -10.90 -12.78
N GLU A 236 -32.38 -10.48 -12.41
CA GLU A 236 -33.09 -9.42 -13.11
C GLU A 236 -32.34 -8.09 -12.94
N TYR A 237 -32.09 -7.41 -14.06
CA TYR A 237 -31.50 -6.08 -14.06
C TYR A 237 -32.33 -5.12 -14.90
N ARG A 238 -32.22 -3.84 -14.56
CA ARG A 238 -32.76 -2.74 -15.35
C ARG A 238 -31.74 -1.60 -15.43
N THR A 239 -31.80 -0.83 -16.50
CA THR A 239 -30.99 0.37 -16.67
C THR A 239 -31.87 1.60 -16.62
N VAL A 240 -31.46 2.61 -15.87
CA VAL A 240 -32.16 3.90 -15.75
C VAL A 240 -31.16 5.00 -16.05
N ASP A 241 -31.54 5.94 -16.90
CA ASP A 241 -30.79 7.17 -17.13
C ASP A 241 -31.51 8.32 -16.41
N ILE A 242 -30.84 8.92 -15.44
CA ILE A 242 -31.36 10.06 -14.67
C ILE A 242 -30.63 11.37 -15.01
N GLY A 243 -29.73 11.34 -15.99
CA GLY A 243 -28.91 12.48 -16.35
C GLY A 243 -27.83 12.82 -15.32
N ARG A 244 -27.04 13.85 -15.63
CA ARG A 244 -25.98 14.39 -14.78
C ARG A 244 -26.27 15.83 -14.47
N LYS A 245 -26.05 16.20 -13.21
CA LYS A 245 -26.00 17.61 -12.82
C LYS A 245 -24.76 18.25 -13.43
N SER A 246 -24.94 19.24 -14.30
CA SER A 246 -23.84 19.99 -14.89
C SER A 246 -23.04 20.72 -13.82
N SER A 247 -21.73 20.83 -14.03
CA SER A 247 -20.83 21.63 -13.22
C SER A 247 -20.30 22.82 -14.03
N PRO A 248 -20.08 24.00 -13.42
CA PRO A 248 -19.39 25.11 -14.08
C PRO A 248 -18.00 24.75 -14.63
N ALA A 249 -17.37 23.69 -14.10
CA ALA A 249 -16.09 23.19 -14.58
C ALA A 249 -16.20 22.31 -15.84
N ASP A 250 -17.39 21.90 -16.26
CA ASP A 250 -17.57 20.95 -17.37
C ASP A 250 -16.99 21.41 -18.69
N PRO A 251 -17.13 22.70 -19.10
CA PRO A 251 -16.51 23.18 -20.33
C PRO A 251 -14.98 23.08 -20.27
N LEU A 252 -14.36 23.45 -19.14
CA LEU A 252 -12.91 23.34 -18.91
C LEU A 252 -12.45 21.88 -18.97
N ILE A 253 -13.12 20.99 -18.23
CA ILE A 253 -12.78 19.55 -18.19
C ILE A 253 -12.94 18.94 -19.59
N SER A 254 -14.03 19.25 -20.29
CA SER A 254 -14.27 18.78 -21.66
C SER A 254 -13.20 19.25 -22.63
N ALA A 255 -12.77 20.51 -22.51
CA ALA A 255 -11.74 21.07 -23.37
C ALA A 255 -10.36 20.45 -23.09
N LEU A 256 -10.02 20.20 -21.82
CA LEU A 256 -8.79 19.50 -21.42
C LEU A 256 -8.80 18.03 -21.86
N ALA A 257 -9.95 17.35 -21.75
CA ALA A 257 -10.08 15.94 -22.11
C ALA A 257 -10.17 15.70 -23.63
N GLY A 258 -10.68 16.69 -24.37
CA GLY A 258 -10.88 16.62 -25.82
C GLY A 258 -9.65 17.00 -26.66
N ASN A 259 -8.73 17.80 -26.11
CA ASN A 259 -7.56 18.29 -26.85
C ASN A 259 -6.25 17.66 -26.36
N THR A 260 -5.64 16.84 -27.21
CA THR A 260 -4.25 16.37 -27.06
C THR A 260 -3.22 17.39 -27.57
N ALA A 261 -3.67 18.46 -28.23
CA ALA A 261 -2.85 19.52 -28.80
C ALA A 261 -3.30 20.89 -28.26
N SER A 262 -2.36 21.59 -27.59
CA SER A 262 -2.35 23.02 -27.23
C SER A 262 -3.67 23.70 -26.79
N LEU A 263 -3.69 24.17 -25.53
CA LEU A 263 -4.73 25.06 -24.99
C LEU A 263 -5.04 26.30 -25.87
N ARG A 264 -4.13 26.68 -26.78
CA ARG A 264 -4.28 27.84 -27.68
C ARG A 264 -5.32 27.66 -28.78
N GLU A 265 -5.74 26.41 -29.04
CA GLU A 265 -6.70 26.10 -30.11
C GLU A 265 -8.17 26.16 -29.62
N ILE A 266 -8.39 26.49 -28.35
CA ILE A 266 -9.73 26.55 -27.74
C ILE A 266 -10.31 27.96 -27.96
N PRO A 267 -11.46 28.10 -28.65
CA PRO A 267 -12.09 29.40 -28.87
C PRO A 267 -12.36 30.17 -27.56
N MET A 268 -12.04 31.47 -27.53
CA MET A 268 -12.26 32.32 -26.34
C MET A 268 -13.70 32.32 -25.83
N SER A 269 -14.68 32.18 -26.72
CA SER A 269 -16.10 32.07 -26.36
C SER A 269 -16.45 30.82 -25.54
N ILE A 270 -15.58 29.80 -25.53
CA ILE A 270 -15.72 28.61 -24.68
C ILE A 270 -15.11 28.87 -23.30
N ILE A 271 -14.10 29.75 -23.22
CA ILE A 271 -13.28 30.04 -22.03
C ILE A 271 -13.95 31.06 -21.12
N ASP A 272 -14.82 31.93 -21.66
CA ASP A 272 -15.64 32.86 -20.89
C ASP A 272 -16.57 32.09 -19.94
N GLY A 273 -16.19 32.04 -18.66
CA GLY A 273 -16.93 31.33 -17.60
C GLY A 273 -16.21 30.12 -17.00
N TRP A 274 -14.98 29.81 -17.44
CA TRP A 274 -14.19 28.76 -16.82
C TRP A 274 -13.78 29.10 -15.38
N PRO A 275 -13.60 28.09 -14.51
CA PRO A 275 -12.80 28.26 -13.30
C PRO A 275 -11.42 28.82 -13.64
N ILE A 276 -10.85 29.63 -12.74
CA ILE A 276 -9.51 30.22 -12.92
C ILE A 276 -8.48 29.10 -13.12
N LEU A 277 -7.88 29.05 -14.31
CA LEU A 277 -6.77 28.17 -14.63
C LEU A 277 -5.46 28.96 -14.56
N THR A 278 -4.49 28.46 -13.79
CA THR A 278 -3.18 29.11 -13.66
C THR A 278 -2.09 28.06 -13.72
N SER A 279 -1.06 28.31 -14.53
CA SER A 279 0.14 27.48 -14.63
C SER A 279 1.29 28.16 -13.90
N PHE A 280 1.96 27.42 -13.02
CA PHE A 280 3.17 27.86 -12.34
C PHE A 280 4.37 27.06 -12.85
N ALA A 281 5.54 27.69 -12.92
CA ALA A 281 6.79 27.04 -13.28
C ALA A 281 7.83 27.37 -12.21
N GLY A 282 8.37 26.34 -11.56
CA GLY A 282 9.54 26.44 -10.67
C GLY A 282 10.76 25.79 -11.31
N MET A 283 11.96 26.23 -10.97
CA MET A 283 13.21 25.76 -11.56
C MET A 283 13.58 24.33 -11.09
N ASN A 284 13.04 23.89 -9.96
CA ASN A 284 13.26 22.56 -9.39
C ASN A 284 12.04 22.10 -8.55
N PRO A 285 11.95 20.80 -8.16
CA PRO A 285 10.84 20.27 -7.37
C PRO A 285 10.57 20.99 -6.03
N SER A 286 11.60 21.45 -5.34
CA SER A 286 11.45 22.16 -4.05
C SER A 286 10.80 23.52 -4.25
N GLU A 287 11.25 24.28 -5.25
CA GLU A 287 10.64 25.58 -5.58
C GLU A 287 9.19 25.42 -6.05
N GLN A 288 8.89 24.36 -6.81
CA GLN A 288 7.51 24.02 -7.19
C GLN A 288 6.65 23.73 -5.96
N ALA A 289 7.18 22.98 -4.98
CA ALA A 289 6.50 22.69 -3.72
C ALA A 289 6.23 23.95 -2.88
N GLU A 290 7.18 24.88 -2.81
CA GLU A 290 7.01 26.17 -2.14
C GLU A 290 5.92 27.01 -2.81
N ILE A 291 5.90 27.10 -4.15
CA ILE A 291 4.85 27.81 -4.89
C ILE A 291 3.47 27.19 -4.61
N ILE A 292 3.37 25.85 -4.55
CA ILE A 292 2.12 25.16 -4.23
C ILE A 292 1.67 25.49 -2.80
N ALA A 293 2.57 25.44 -1.81
CA ALA A 293 2.25 25.75 -0.42
C ALA A 293 1.80 27.21 -0.25
N ASP A 294 2.53 28.17 -0.86
CA ASP A 294 2.16 29.58 -0.84
C ASP A 294 0.79 29.82 -1.51
N THR A 295 0.53 29.16 -2.64
CA THR A 295 -0.77 29.24 -3.33
C THR A 295 -1.90 28.70 -2.45
N ALA A 296 -1.70 27.57 -1.77
CA ALA A 296 -2.70 27.01 -0.85
C ALA A 296 -2.99 27.98 0.31
N LYS A 297 -1.95 28.61 0.86
CA LYS A 297 -2.07 29.63 1.92
C LYS A 297 -2.83 30.86 1.44
N TYR A 298 -2.51 31.36 0.24
CA TYR A 298 -3.20 32.48 -0.39
C TYR A 298 -4.68 32.17 -0.60
N LEU A 299 -5.01 31.02 -1.18
CA LEU A 299 -6.40 30.59 -1.36
C LEU A 299 -7.16 30.51 -0.02
N HIS A 300 -6.48 30.07 1.03
CA HIS A 300 -7.09 29.96 2.35
C HIS A 300 -7.30 31.32 3.04
N LEU A 301 -6.25 32.12 3.14
CA LEU A 301 -6.26 33.37 3.92
C LEU A 301 -6.90 34.52 3.13
N GLU A 302 -6.56 34.66 1.85
CA GLU A 302 -6.96 35.81 1.04
C GLU A 302 -8.26 35.56 0.25
N LYS A 303 -8.52 34.30 -0.15
CA LYS A 303 -9.76 33.93 -0.86
C LYS A 303 -10.80 33.26 0.06
N ALA A 304 -10.51 33.12 1.35
CA ALA A 304 -11.38 32.49 2.34
C ALA A 304 -11.85 31.08 1.93
N ILE A 305 -11.06 30.36 1.12
CA ILE A 305 -11.38 28.98 0.75
C ILE A 305 -10.96 28.07 1.90
N PRO A 306 -11.86 27.26 2.48
CA PRO A 306 -11.48 26.34 3.54
C PRO A 306 -10.41 25.36 3.03
N LEU A 307 -9.38 25.07 3.84
CA LEU A 307 -8.34 24.09 3.48
C LEU A 307 -8.93 22.72 3.12
N SER A 308 -10.09 22.36 3.69
CA SER A 308 -10.82 21.14 3.36
C SER A 308 -11.31 21.05 1.91
N ARG A 309 -11.40 22.18 1.19
CA ARG A 309 -11.79 22.30 -0.22
C ARG A 309 -10.58 22.38 -1.17
N ILE A 310 -9.36 22.48 -0.64
CA ILE A 310 -8.14 22.50 -1.44
C ILE A 310 -7.62 21.07 -1.58
N THR A 311 -7.40 20.62 -2.81
CA THR A 311 -6.81 19.31 -3.12
C THR A 311 -5.52 19.51 -3.88
N ILE A 312 -4.43 18.94 -3.38
CA ILE A 312 -3.13 18.90 -4.05
C ILE A 312 -2.91 17.47 -4.53
N VAL A 313 -2.66 17.32 -5.82
CA VAL A 313 -2.34 16.03 -6.45
C VAL A 313 -0.90 16.11 -6.93
N ALA A 314 -0.08 15.16 -6.47
CA ALA A 314 1.32 15.06 -6.84
C ALA A 314 1.66 13.61 -7.20
N GLU A 315 2.54 13.42 -8.18
CA GLU A 315 3.03 12.11 -8.59
C GLU A 315 4.52 11.97 -8.27
N GLY A 316 4.90 10.88 -7.60
CA GLY A 316 6.30 10.51 -7.38
C GLY A 316 6.98 11.31 -6.27
N THR A 317 8.24 11.71 -6.51
CA THR A 317 9.14 12.25 -5.47
C THR A 317 8.76 13.65 -4.97
N THR A 318 7.95 14.39 -5.74
CA THR A 318 7.48 15.75 -5.41
C THR A 318 6.57 15.79 -4.19
N GLU A 319 5.95 14.65 -3.82
CA GLU A 319 5.09 14.61 -2.64
C GLU A 319 5.84 14.96 -1.34
N SER A 320 7.08 14.46 -1.20
CA SER A 320 7.89 14.70 -0.01
C SER A 320 8.29 16.17 0.16
N ASP A 321 8.65 16.84 -0.95
CA ASP A 321 8.95 18.27 -0.96
C ASP A 321 7.70 19.11 -0.65
N ILE A 322 6.54 18.74 -1.20
CA ILE A 322 5.26 19.41 -0.90
C ILE A 322 4.91 19.31 0.58
N ARG A 323 5.05 18.13 1.19
CA ARG A 323 4.80 17.95 2.64
C ARG A 323 5.68 18.87 3.47
N ARG A 324 6.98 18.88 3.21
CA ARG A 324 7.93 19.78 3.89
C ARG A 324 7.51 21.24 3.72
N SER A 325 7.22 21.69 2.50
CA SER A 325 6.81 23.07 2.25
C SER A 325 5.49 23.43 2.93
N LEU A 326 4.51 22.52 3.01
CA LEU A 326 3.28 22.76 3.75
C LEU A 326 3.53 22.90 5.27
N ASP A 327 4.42 22.08 5.83
CA ASP A 327 4.84 22.18 7.23
C ASP A 327 5.55 23.52 7.51
N ASP A 328 6.49 23.92 6.65
CA ASP A 328 7.23 25.19 6.78
C ASP A 328 6.28 26.41 6.74
N TYR A 329 5.21 26.33 5.95
CA TYR A 329 4.19 27.38 5.85
C TYR A 329 3.09 27.30 6.92
N GLY A 330 3.12 26.26 7.77
CA GLY A 330 2.15 26.02 8.85
C GLY A 330 0.77 25.62 8.36
N ILE A 331 0.66 24.98 7.19
CA ILE A 331 -0.61 24.62 6.57
C ILE A 331 -0.97 23.18 6.97
N PRO A 332 -2.05 22.96 7.76
CA PRO A 332 -2.44 21.61 8.14
C PRO A 332 -2.93 20.84 6.90
N TYR A 333 -2.39 19.65 6.70
CA TYR A 333 -2.75 18.78 5.58
C TYR A 333 -3.05 17.35 6.04
N PHE A 334 -3.70 16.60 5.15
CA PHE A 334 -3.89 15.15 5.27
C PHE A 334 -3.33 14.53 3.99
N SER A 335 -2.31 13.67 4.11
CA SER A 335 -1.89 12.79 3.02
C SER A 335 -2.52 11.40 3.20
N SER A 336 -2.98 10.82 2.08
CA SER A 336 -3.53 9.47 1.99
C SER A 336 -2.44 8.40 2.01
N SER A 337 -1.26 8.70 1.47
CA SER A 337 -0.06 7.93 1.68
C SER A 337 0.44 8.34 3.06
N GLY A 338 0.04 7.59 4.10
CA GLY A 338 0.80 7.63 5.35
C GLY A 338 2.29 7.51 5.00
N LYS A 339 3.17 8.20 5.73
CA LYS A 339 4.61 7.99 5.58
C LYS A 339 4.85 6.48 5.62
N LYS A 340 5.35 5.89 4.53
CA LYS A 340 5.53 4.44 4.46
C LYS A 340 6.43 4.06 5.64
N TYR A 341 6.23 2.91 6.29
CA TYR A 341 7.15 2.56 7.39
C TYR A 341 8.59 2.54 6.90
N GLY A 342 8.82 2.19 5.63
CA GLY A 342 10.09 2.33 4.92
C GLY A 342 10.72 3.72 4.97
N GLU A 343 9.95 4.79 5.12
CA GLU A 343 10.43 6.19 5.14
C GLU A 343 10.67 6.71 6.57
N THR A 344 10.47 5.86 7.58
CA THR A 344 10.74 6.19 8.99
C THR A 344 12.25 6.19 9.29
N ALA A 345 12.65 6.97 10.30
CA ALA A 345 14.00 6.91 10.83
C ALA A 345 14.32 5.52 11.37
N PHE A 346 13.33 4.79 11.89
CA PHE A 346 13.52 3.40 12.29
C PHE A 346 13.85 2.46 11.13
N ALA A 347 13.15 2.54 10.00
CA ALA A 347 13.48 1.73 8.83
C ALA A 347 14.88 2.07 8.29
N GLU A 348 15.25 3.35 8.31
CA GLU A 348 16.58 3.80 7.93
C GLU A 348 17.68 3.27 8.88
N LEU A 349 17.41 3.18 10.18
CA LEU A 349 18.30 2.52 11.15
C LEU A 349 18.60 1.08 10.73
N LEU A 350 17.56 0.31 10.41
CA LEU A 350 17.71 -1.09 9.98
C LEU A 350 18.49 -1.18 8.67
N ARG A 351 18.28 -0.27 7.70
CA ARG A 351 19.08 -0.22 6.48
C ARG A 351 20.57 -0.04 6.76
N ARG A 352 20.90 0.89 7.68
CA ARG A 352 22.29 1.14 8.09
C ARG A 352 22.89 -0.05 8.85
N PHE A 353 22.12 -0.66 9.73
CA PHE A 353 22.51 -1.87 10.45
C PHE A 353 22.83 -3.02 9.47
N PHE A 354 21.92 -3.31 8.53
CA PHE A 354 22.16 -4.33 7.51
C PHE A 354 23.31 -3.99 6.58
N ALA A 355 23.52 -2.72 6.24
CA ALA A 355 24.68 -2.29 5.45
C ALA A 355 26.01 -2.47 6.22
N ALA A 356 26.04 -2.21 7.53
CA ALA A 356 27.20 -2.47 8.39
C ALA A 356 27.50 -3.98 8.46
N LEU A 357 26.48 -4.80 8.71
CA LEU A 357 26.61 -6.25 8.71
C LEU A 357 26.98 -6.82 7.34
N LYS A 358 26.58 -6.18 6.23
CA LYS A 358 26.91 -6.57 4.85
C LYS A 358 28.18 -5.89 4.32
N SER A 359 28.88 -5.08 5.10
CA SER A 359 30.24 -4.57 4.76
C SER A 359 31.37 -5.19 5.58
N GLY A 360 31.05 -6.00 6.59
CA GLY A 360 32.04 -6.69 7.42
C GLY A 360 32.30 -5.93 8.69
N LEU A 361 31.39 -5.04 9.07
CA LEU A 361 31.68 -3.88 9.90
C LEU A 361 32.74 -3.01 9.24
N GLY A 362 32.54 -2.63 7.97
CA GLY A 362 33.40 -1.64 7.32
C GLY A 362 33.30 -0.30 8.05
N ARG A 363 34.43 0.39 8.26
CA ARG A 363 34.48 1.64 9.06
C ARG A 363 33.44 2.66 8.65
N ARG A 364 33.25 2.88 7.33
CA ARG A 364 32.31 3.88 6.82
C ARG A 364 30.85 3.54 7.17
N GLU A 365 30.48 2.27 7.06
CA GLU A 365 29.14 1.77 7.30
C GLU A 365 28.83 1.71 8.81
N VAL A 366 29.82 1.33 9.63
CA VAL A 366 29.73 1.43 11.10
C VAL A 366 29.55 2.88 11.52
N HIS A 367 30.37 3.81 11.02
CA HIS A 367 30.23 5.22 11.37
C HIS A 367 28.86 5.80 10.93
N LYS A 368 28.35 5.42 9.75
CA LYS A 368 26.98 5.79 9.33
C LYS A 368 25.90 5.26 10.28
N LEU A 369 26.08 4.04 10.80
CA LEU A 369 25.18 3.43 11.79
C LEU A 369 25.23 4.21 13.12
N LEU A 370 26.42 4.48 13.65
CA LEU A 370 26.62 5.17 14.93
C LEU A 370 26.17 6.63 14.92
N ARG A 371 26.11 7.27 13.75
CA ARG A 371 25.52 8.62 13.57
C ARG A 371 24.00 8.62 13.49
N HIS A 372 23.34 7.46 13.54
CA HIS A 372 21.89 7.42 13.45
C HIS A 372 21.26 7.97 14.73
N ARG A 373 20.21 8.79 14.62
CA ARG A 373 19.58 9.47 15.76
C ARG A 373 19.04 8.57 16.88
N PHE A 374 18.79 7.29 16.58
CA PHE A 374 18.33 6.28 17.54
C PHE A 374 19.45 5.41 18.08
N ILE A 375 20.68 5.70 17.67
CA ILE A 375 21.91 5.17 18.24
C ILE A 375 22.49 6.35 19.02
N ASP A 376 22.07 6.48 20.28
CA ASP A 376 22.46 7.57 21.17
C ASP A 376 23.88 7.37 21.69
N CYS A 377 24.84 7.44 20.78
CA CYS A 377 26.23 7.16 21.08
C CYS A 377 27.05 8.40 21.44
N GLY A 378 26.49 9.63 21.35
CA GLY A 378 27.09 10.93 21.75
C GLY A 378 28.40 11.35 21.04
N GLU A 379 29.30 10.41 20.81
CA GLU A 379 30.71 10.51 20.45
C GLU A 379 31.00 9.92 19.05
N SER A 380 30.00 9.85 18.17
CA SER A 380 30.14 9.18 16.86
C SER A 380 31.29 9.70 15.98
N GLU A 381 31.68 10.97 16.14
CA GLU A 381 32.86 11.58 15.51
C GLU A 381 34.16 11.13 16.17
N ASP A 382 34.19 11.04 17.50
CA ASP A 382 35.37 10.61 18.25
C ASP A 382 35.65 9.12 18.05
N PHE A 383 34.61 8.30 17.85
CA PHE A 383 34.75 6.92 17.41
C PHE A 383 35.36 6.79 16.00
N ASP A 384 34.96 7.63 15.03
CA ASP A 384 35.58 7.60 13.70
C ASP A 384 37.02 8.11 13.75
N ASN A 385 37.32 9.09 14.62
CA ASN A 385 38.68 9.57 14.86
C ASN A 385 39.56 8.50 15.51
N ALA A 386 39.05 7.76 16.50
CA ALA A 386 39.75 6.63 17.10
C ALA A 386 40.06 5.55 16.05
N ALA A 387 39.07 5.18 15.23
CA ALA A 387 39.24 4.21 14.16
C ALA A 387 40.27 4.66 13.11
N ARG A 388 40.24 5.94 12.70
CA ARG A 388 41.21 6.51 11.76
C ARG A 388 42.63 6.53 12.33
N LYS A 389 42.80 6.90 13.59
CA LYS A 389 44.11 6.93 14.27
C LYS A 389 44.70 5.54 14.51
N SER A 390 43.84 4.52 14.57
CA SER A 390 44.23 3.11 14.62
C SER A 390 44.39 2.48 13.22
N ASP A 391 44.46 3.28 12.15
CA ASP A 391 44.60 2.83 10.75
C ASP A 391 43.53 1.82 10.29
N ILE A 392 42.33 1.89 10.86
CA ILE A 392 41.23 0.99 10.53
C ILE A 392 40.58 1.43 9.23
N ILE A 393 40.73 0.60 8.19
CA ILE A 393 40.16 0.85 6.86
C ILE A 393 38.99 -0.11 6.57
N GLY A 394 38.98 -1.32 7.13
CA GLY A 394 38.15 -2.43 6.62
C GLY A 394 37.48 -3.30 7.68
N GLY A 395 36.61 -4.20 7.17
CA GLY A 395 35.78 -5.13 7.94
C GLY A 395 36.49 -6.43 8.34
N PHE A 396 35.83 -7.59 8.29
CA PHE A 396 36.39 -8.87 8.76
C PHE A 396 37.83 -9.21 8.29
N PRO A 397 38.61 -9.94 9.11
CA PRO A 397 38.25 -10.50 10.42
C PRO A 397 38.31 -9.48 11.57
N ILE A 398 37.20 -9.32 12.32
CA ILE A 398 36.99 -8.25 13.32
C ILE A 398 38.12 -8.20 14.36
N GLU A 399 38.59 -9.37 14.80
CA GLU A 399 39.68 -9.47 15.77
C GLU A 399 40.95 -8.75 15.30
N GLU A 400 41.31 -8.90 14.02
CA GLU A 400 42.55 -8.37 13.45
C GLU A 400 42.40 -6.95 12.94
N THR A 401 41.21 -6.60 12.44
CA THR A 401 40.96 -5.32 11.77
C THR A 401 40.40 -4.25 12.68
N TRP A 402 39.75 -4.64 13.79
CA TRP A 402 39.19 -3.72 14.77
C TRP A 402 39.77 -3.89 16.15
N LEU A 403 39.60 -5.08 16.76
CA LEU A 403 39.82 -5.25 18.20
C LEU A 403 41.30 -5.10 18.58
N LYS A 404 42.21 -5.76 17.85
CA LYS A 404 43.65 -5.62 18.08
C LYS A 404 44.15 -4.17 17.89
N PRO A 405 43.87 -3.48 16.76
CA PRO A 405 44.28 -2.08 16.57
C PRO A 405 43.72 -1.10 17.62
N LEU A 406 42.47 -1.30 18.07
CA LEU A 406 41.88 -0.45 19.10
C LEU A 406 42.45 -0.76 20.49
N SER A 407 42.78 -2.02 20.79
CA SER A 407 43.29 -2.43 22.11
C SER A 407 44.66 -1.82 22.46
N VAL A 408 45.43 -1.45 21.43
CA VAL A 408 46.74 -0.78 21.56
C VAL A 408 46.64 0.73 21.31
N SER A 409 45.44 1.23 21.02
CA SER A 409 45.19 2.65 20.79
C SER A 409 45.25 3.42 22.11
N THR A 410 45.76 4.65 22.05
CA THR A 410 45.78 5.59 23.18
C THR A 410 44.61 6.58 23.13
N HIS A 411 43.66 6.39 22.21
CA HIS A 411 42.49 7.26 22.10
C HIS A 411 41.47 6.97 23.19
N ASP A 412 40.94 8.02 23.82
CA ASP A 412 40.03 7.89 24.97
C ASP A 412 38.75 7.10 24.65
N SER A 413 38.19 7.27 23.45
CA SER A 413 37.00 6.53 22.98
C SER A 413 37.27 5.10 22.46
N ALA A 414 38.52 4.62 22.48
CA ALA A 414 38.86 3.28 21.96
C ALA A 414 38.22 2.12 22.77
N PRO A 415 38.17 2.14 24.11
CA PRO A 415 37.55 1.07 24.91
C PRO A 415 36.05 0.92 24.62
N GLU A 416 35.31 2.02 24.55
CA GLU A 416 33.88 1.98 24.25
C GLU A 416 33.63 1.51 22.81
N LEU A 417 34.46 1.94 21.85
CA LEU A 417 34.39 1.45 20.49
C LEU A 417 34.68 -0.06 20.39
N ILE A 418 35.57 -0.61 21.23
CA ILE A 418 35.80 -2.07 21.33
C ILE A 418 34.53 -2.79 21.77
N GLU A 419 33.82 -2.27 22.77
CA GLU A 419 32.57 -2.86 23.26
C GLU A 419 31.47 -2.84 22.20
N ILE A 420 31.31 -1.71 21.51
CA ILE A 420 30.34 -1.53 20.41
C ILE A 420 30.65 -2.52 19.28
N ILE A 421 31.91 -2.58 18.82
CA ILE A 421 32.32 -3.47 17.73
C ILE A 421 32.22 -4.94 18.14
N GLY A 422 32.57 -5.28 19.38
CA GLY A 422 32.39 -6.62 19.94
C GLY A 422 30.93 -7.05 19.94
N SER A 423 30.01 -6.14 20.32
CA SER A 423 28.57 -6.38 20.29
C SER A 423 28.05 -6.59 18.87
N LEU A 424 28.39 -5.71 17.94
CA LEU A 424 28.05 -5.87 16.52
C LEU A 424 28.68 -7.15 15.92
N GLY A 425 29.88 -7.52 16.38
CA GLY A 425 30.60 -8.70 15.93
C GLY A 425 29.90 -10.02 16.26
N ARG A 426 29.29 -10.11 17.44
CA ARG A 426 28.48 -11.27 17.87
C ARG A 426 27.23 -11.47 17.01
N LEU A 427 26.74 -10.40 16.37
CA LEU A 427 25.56 -10.45 15.51
C LEU A 427 25.88 -11.00 14.12
N ILE A 428 27.14 -11.03 13.70
CA ILE A 428 27.49 -11.58 12.40
C ILE A 428 27.31 -13.11 12.44
N PRO A 429 26.66 -13.73 11.44
CA PRO A 429 26.56 -15.18 11.35
C PRO A 429 27.97 -15.81 11.33
N THR A 430 28.28 -16.66 12.31
CA THR A 430 29.59 -17.30 12.51
C THR A 430 29.96 -18.27 11.38
N ASN A 431 28.97 -18.78 10.65
CA ASN A 431 29.16 -19.67 9.50
C ASN A 431 29.18 -18.92 8.17
N SER A 432 30.14 -18.00 8.01
CA SER A 432 30.42 -17.24 6.79
C SER A 432 29.26 -16.38 6.27
N TRP A 433 29.62 -15.30 5.62
CA TRP A 433 28.69 -14.45 4.87
C TRP A 433 27.93 -15.13 3.71
N ILE A 434 28.26 -16.40 3.46
CA ILE A 434 27.68 -17.26 2.44
C ILE A 434 26.69 -18.28 3.08
N GLY A 435 26.71 -18.42 4.41
CA GLY A 435 25.88 -19.35 5.15
C GLY A 435 24.41 -18.94 5.18
N GLN A 436 23.54 -19.92 4.98
CA GLN A 436 22.12 -19.75 5.22
C GLN A 436 21.87 -19.61 6.73
N ILE A 437 21.00 -18.68 7.11
CA ILE A 437 20.50 -18.45 8.47
C ILE A 437 18.99 -18.73 8.49
N SER A 438 18.48 -19.34 9.56
CA SER A 438 17.03 -19.50 9.74
C SER A 438 16.38 -18.13 9.96
N GLY A 439 15.11 -17.97 9.58
CA GLY A 439 14.40 -16.71 9.86
C GLY A 439 14.28 -16.41 11.35
N LYS A 440 14.19 -17.46 12.19
CA LYS A 440 14.24 -17.36 13.66
C LYS A 440 15.56 -16.74 14.15
N GLU A 441 16.69 -17.30 13.73
CA GLU A 441 18.01 -16.80 14.15
C GLU A 441 18.26 -15.38 13.60
N PHE A 442 17.77 -15.08 12.39
CA PHE A 442 17.83 -13.73 11.82
C PHE A 442 17.08 -12.72 12.69
N ILE A 443 15.83 -12.99 13.07
CA ILE A 443 15.03 -12.04 13.84
C ILE A 443 15.51 -11.91 15.29
N GLU A 444 16.09 -12.96 15.87
CA GLU A 444 16.76 -12.92 17.18
C GLU A 444 17.99 -11.99 17.16
N LYS A 445 18.80 -12.03 16.09
CA LYS A 445 19.93 -11.10 15.92
C LYS A 445 19.48 -9.65 15.74
N VAL A 446 18.37 -9.42 15.03
CA VAL A 446 17.77 -8.08 14.93
C VAL A 446 17.28 -7.62 16.31
N GLY A 447 16.60 -8.48 17.08
CA GLY A 447 16.16 -8.17 18.43
C GLY A 447 17.31 -7.81 19.36
N THR A 448 18.36 -8.63 19.37
CA THR A 448 19.59 -8.39 20.18
C THR A 448 20.21 -7.04 19.85
N PHE A 449 20.28 -6.66 18.57
CA PHE A 449 20.74 -5.32 18.18
C PHE A 449 19.86 -4.19 18.74
N LEU A 450 18.53 -4.33 18.67
CA LEU A 450 17.61 -3.30 19.17
C LEU A 450 17.72 -3.14 20.69
N ASP A 451 17.95 -4.25 21.40
CA ASP A 451 18.10 -4.27 22.85
C ASP A 451 19.47 -3.72 23.28
N ASP A 452 20.56 -4.18 22.68
CA ASP A 452 21.94 -3.77 23.00
C ASP A 452 22.15 -2.25 22.83
N PHE A 453 21.46 -1.62 21.88
CA PHE A 453 21.54 -0.18 21.61
C PHE A 453 20.36 0.62 22.18
N GLU A 454 19.55 0.01 23.05
CA GLU A 454 18.37 0.63 23.68
C GLU A 454 17.43 1.37 22.71
N VAL A 455 17.31 0.88 21.46
CA VAL A 455 16.64 1.60 20.36
C VAL A 455 15.20 1.96 20.71
N GLY A 456 14.48 1.07 21.41
CA GLY A 456 13.10 1.32 21.84
C GLY A 456 12.97 2.50 22.82
N LYS A 457 13.93 2.66 23.74
CA LYS A 457 14.01 3.78 24.67
C LYS A 457 14.36 5.06 23.92
N ASN A 458 15.36 5.02 23.03
CA ASN A 458 15.77 6.18 22.23
C ASN A 458 14.63 6.69 21.33
N ILE A 459 13.82 5.79 20.77
CA ILE A 459 12.59 6.16 20.04
C ILE A 459 11.58 6.82 20.99
N ALA A 460 11.35 6.28 22.18
CA ALA A 460 10.41 6.85 23.15
C ALA A 460 10.83 8.24 23.61
N ASP A 461 12.13 8.44 23.89
CA ASP A 461 12.71 9.72 24.30
C ASP A 461 12.65 10.74 23.15
N TYR A 462 12.98 10.32 21.92
CA TYR A 462 12.81 11.15 20.74
C TYR A 462 11.34 11.59 20.56
N ILE A 463 10.39 10.67 20.73
CA ILE A 463 8.96 10.98 20.63
C ILE A 463 8.57 12.00 21.70
N ALA A 464 9.02 11.83 22.94
CA ALA A 464 8.71 12.72 24.06
C ALA A 464 9.31 14.12 23.89
N GLN A 465 10.46 14.24 23.24
CA GLN A 465 11.16 15.51 23.00
C GLN A 465 10.69 16.24 21.73
N SER A 466 10.09 15.52 20.78
CA SER A 466 9.70 16.10 19.49
C SER A 466 8.52 17.08 19.63
N LYS A 467 8.68 18.28 19.04
CA LYS A 467 7.59 19.27 18.88
C LYS A 467 6.77 19.06 17.59
N SER A 468 7.07 18.00 16.82
CA SER A 468 6.47 17.70 15.52
C SER A 468 5.08 17.08 15.65
N GLY A 469 4.26 17.20 14.59
CA GLY A 469 2.86 16.77 14.57
C GLY A 469 2.65 15.27 14.89
N LEU A 470 1.49 14.97 15.49
CA LEU A 470 1.05 13.63 15.94
C LEU A 470 1.21 12.50 14.89
N GLY A 471 1.18 12.82 13.60
CA GLY A 471 1.26 11.83 12.51
C GLY A 471 2.62 11.13 12.39
N ASP A 472 3.72 11.89 12.44
CA ASP A 472 5.08 11.33 12.32
C ASP A 472 5.44 10.42 13.51
N LEU A 473 4.93 10.75 14.70
CA LEU A 473 5.18 10.01 15.95
C LEU A 473 4.45 8.66 15.98
N THR A 474 3.29 8.59 15.33
CA THR A 474 2.50 7.36 15.25
C THR A 474 3.17 6.37 14.29
N ALA A 475 3.72 6.84 13.17
CA ALA A 475 4.41 5.99 12.20
C ALA A 475 5.69 5.34 12.76
N GLU A 476 6.54 6.09 13.49
CA GLU A 476 7.76 5.56 14.10
C GLU A 476 7.43 4.47 15.15
N LYS A 477 6.46 4.74 16.02
CA LYS A 477 6.01 3.78 17.04
C LYS A 477 5.41 2.52 16.42
N THR A 478 4.62 2.67 15.36
CA THR A 478 4.01 1.52 14.67
C THR A 478 5.05 0.71 13.90
N ALA A 479 6.00 1.35 13.22
CA ALA A 479 7.10 0.66 12.55
C ALA A 479 7.96 -0.17 13.51
N PHE A 480 8.27 0.38 14.70
CA PHE A 480 8.98 -0.35 15.75
C PHE A 480 8.17 -1.56 16.27
N LYS A 481 6.88 -1.36 16.59
CA LYS A 481 6.00 -2.44 17.04
C LYS A 481 5.81 -3.53 15.99
N LYS A 482 5.85 -3.18 14.70
CA LYS A 482 5.69 -4.14 13.61
C LYS A 482 6.75 -5.24 13.65
N ILE A 483 7.98 -4.96 14.08
CA ILE A 483 9.01 -6.01 14.22
C ILE A 483 8.59 -7.12 15.19
N ALA A 484 7.90 -6.78 16.28
CA ALA A 484 7.40 -7.78 17.22
C ALA A 484 6.34 -8.68 16.58
N GLU A 485 5.46 -8.14 15.73
CA GLU A 485 4.48 -8.92 14.96
C GLU A 485 5.17 -9.80 13.90
N LEU A 486 6.25 -9.31 13.30
CA LEU A 486 7.01 -10.02 12.28
C LEU A 486 7.85 -11.17 12.84
N LYS A 487 8.12 -11.20 14.15
CA LYS A 487 8.83 -12.30 14.80
C LYS A 487 8.17 -13.66 14.51
N GLY A 488 6.86 -13.77 14.72
CA GLY A 488 6.13 -15.01 14.46
C GLY A 488 6.13 -15.41 12.98
N VAL A 489 6.24 -14.45 12.07
CA VAL A 489 6.35 -14.69 10.62
C VAL A 489 7.73 -15.23 10.28
N PHE A 490 8.79 -14.54 10.73
CA PHE A 490 10.18 -14.94 10.46
C PHE A 490 10.55 -16.28 11.10
N GLU A 491 9.96 -16.64 12.24
CA GLU A 491 10.15 -17.95 12.87
C GLU A 491 9.75 -19.13 11.95
N GLN A 492 8.84 -18.90 11.01
CA GLN A 492 8.37 -19.92 10.06
C GLN A 492 9.16 -19.92 8.74
N VAL A 493 10.08 -18.97 8.55
CA VAL A 493 10.84 -18.83 7.31
C VAL A 493 12.04 -19.79 7.31
N PRO A 494 12.21 -20.61 6.26
CA PRO A 494 13.32 -21.56 6.18
C PRO A 494 14.69 -20.87 6.10
N PHE A 495 15.74 -21.68 6.16
CA PHE A 495 17.12 -21.24 5.99
C PHE A 495 17.33 -20.52 4.65
N ASP A 496 17.94 -19.34 4.71
CA ASP A 496 18.19 -18.49 3.56
C ASP A 496 19.35 -17.52 3.84
N SER A 497 19.87 -16.84 2.82
CA SER A 497 20.92 -15.84 3.02
C SER A 497 20.44 -14.68 3.90
N PHE A 498 21.32 -14.16 4.75
CA PHE A 498 21.07 -12.97 5.57
C PHE A 498 20.62 -11.76 4.71
N LYS A 499 21.14 -11.66 3.48
CA LYS A 499 20.74 -10.64 2.49
C LYS A 499 19.26 -10.73 2.12
N ASN A 500 18.73 -11.93 1.98
CA ASN A 500 17.34 -12.13 1.57
C ASN A 500 16.39 -11.85 2.73
N HIS A 501 16.74 -12.29 3.95
CA HIS A 501 15.97 -11.96 5.15
C HIS A 501 15.94 -10.45 5.45
N SER A 502 17.08 -9.75 5.29
CA SER A 502 17.13 -8.29 5.43
C SER A 502 16.35 -7.55 4.34
N ALA A 503 16.50 -7.95 3.07
CA ALA A 503 15.71 -7.38 1.98
C ALA A 503 14.20 -7.59 2.20
N MET A 504 13.82 -8.69 2.82
CA MET A 504 12.44 -9.02 3.14
C MET A 504 11.90 -8.19 4.30
N LEU A 505 12.65 -8.01 5.39
CA LEU A 505 12.24 -7.13 6.49
C LEU A 505 12.04 -5.70 5.98
N LEU A 506 12.95 -5.20 5.14
CA LEU A 506 12.84 -3.88 4.53
C LEU A 506 11.65 -3.79 3.57
N TYR A 507 11.43 -4.82 2.73
CA TYR A 507 10.27 -4.88 1.85
C TYR A 507 8.95 -4.82 2.65
N ILE A 508 8.88 -5.53 3.79
CA ILE A 508 7.71 -5.50 4.66
C ILE A 508 7.45 -4.08 5.17
N LEU A 509 8.48 -3.38 5.63
CA LEU A 509 8.36 -1.98 6.07
C LEU A 509 7.98 -1.04 4.91
N ASP A 510 8.44 -1.31 3.69
CA ASP A 510 8.12 -0.49 2.52
C ASP A 510 6.68 -0.73 1.99
N CYS A 511 6.09 -1.91 2.25
CA CYS A 511 4.82 -2.34 1.65
C CYS A 511 3.63 -2.38 2.61
N ASP A 512 3.87 -2.46 3.92
CA ASP A 512 2.82 -2.28 4.92
C ASP A 512 2.59 -0.77 5.07
N GLU A 513 1.85 -0.18 4.13
CA GLU A 513 1.07 1.01 4.47
C GLU A 513 0.08 0.60 5.55
N GLU A 514 -0.30 1.50 6.46
CA GLU A 514 -1.58 1.32 7.16
C GLU A 514 -2.68 1.21 6.10
N ARG A 515 -2.95 -0.02 5.63
CA ARG A 515 -4.31 -0.45 5.39
C ARG A 515 -4.92 -0.48 6.77
N SER A 516 -5.22 0.70 7.30
CA SER A 516 -6.28 0.87 8.27
C SER A 516 -7.51 0.26 7.62
N HIS A 517 -7.68 -1.04 7.85
CA HIS A 517 -9.01 -1.60 7.95
C HIS A 517 -9.72 -0.69 8.93
N GLY A 518 -10.59 0.17 8.38
CA GLY A 518 -11.41 1.08 9.15
C GLY A 518 -12.00 0.29 10.31
N GLY A 519 -11.49 0.59 11.50
CA GLY A 519 -11.66 -0.22 12.68
C GLY A 519 -11.20 0.62 13.85
N LEU A 520 -12.08 1.53 14.27
CA LEU A 520 -12.62 1.64 15.62
C LEU A 520 -13.50 2.89 15.67
N GLY A 521 -14.80 2.69 15.89
CA GLY A 521 -15.82 3.74 16.06
C GLY A 521 -16.98 3.60 15.10
#